data_AF-A0A6G3WZH8-F1
#
_entry.id   AF-A0A6G3WZH8-F1
#
_cell.length_a   1.000
_cell.length_b   1.000
_cell.length_c   1.000
_cell.angle_alpha   90.00
_cell.angle_beta   90.00
_cell.angle_gamma   90.00
#
_symmetry.space_group_name_H-M   'P 1'
#
loop_
_entity.id
_entity.type
_entity.pdbx_description
1 polymer ?
#
loop_
_entity_poly.entity_id
_entity_poly.type
_entity_poly.pdbx_seq_one_letter_code
_entity_poly.pdbx_strand_id
1 'polypeptide(L)'
;WRHRFITDSWGWELAAGVVEDGEDIAAAAAREMEEETGWRPGELRPLLTVEPSNGLTDARHHLYWSDEAHWTGPPQDGFESSRREWIPLKVVPDMIARG
;
A
#
# COMPACT_ATOMS: atom_id res chain seq x y z
N TRP A 1 2.90 9.68 0.88
CA TRP A 1 3.86 10.53 0.14
C TRP A 1 5.26 10.03 0.39
N ARG A 2 5.86 9.44 -0.63
CA ARG A 2 7.18 8.78 -0.58
C ARG A 2 8.02 9.25 -1.76
N HIS A 3 9.33 9.33 -1.56
CA HIS A 3 10.29 9.51 -2.65
C HIS A 3 10.76 8.15 -3.14
N ARG A 4 10.67 7.91 -4.45
CA ARG A 4 11.21 6.73 -5.11
C ARG A 4 12.52 7.09 -5.77
N PHE A 5 13.62 6.63 -5.17
CA PHE A 5 14.99 6.98 -5.58
C PHE A 5 15.29 6.66 -7.05
N ILE A 6 14.92 5.46 -7.53
CA ILE A 6 15.24 5.01 -8.91
C ILE A 6 14.64 5.96 -9.96
N THR A 7 13.40 6.38 -9.76
CA THR A 7 12.67 7.26 -10.70
C THR A 7 12.84 8.74 -10.38
N ASP A 8 13.51 9.08 -9.27
CA ASP A 8 13.58 10.41 -8.66
C ASP A 8 12.23 11.14 -8.64
N SER A 9 11.20 10.46 -8.12
CA SER A 9 9.83 10.96 -8.13
C SER A 9 9.22 10.94 -6.74
N TRP A 10 8.27 11.84 -6.51
CA TRP A 10 7.47 11.85 -5.29
C TRP A 10 6.03 11.49 -5.63
N GLY A 11 5.44 10.61 -4.83
CA GLY A 11 4.10 10.10 -5.11
C GLY A 11 3.33 9.68 -3.88
N TRP A 12 2.00 9.63 -4.05
CA TRP A 12 1.13 8.88 -3.16
C TRP A 12 1.13 7.42 -3.54
N GLU A 13 1.26 6.56 -2.55
CA GLU A 13 1.33 5.11 -2.71
C GLU A 13 0.47 4.47 -1.61
N LEU A 14 -0.04 3.27 -1.90
CA LEU A 14 -0.63 2.41 -0.88
C LEU A 14 0.50 1.79 -0.05
N ALA A 15 0.22 1.42 1.20
CA ALA A 15 1.10 0.55 1.96
C ALA A 15 1.28 -0.77 1.21
N ALA A 16 2.50 -1.23 1.06
CA ALA A 16 2.82 -2.39 0.23
C ALA A 16 4.22 -2.90 0.51
N GLY A 17 4.33 -4.20 0.76
CA GLY A 17 5.60 -4.91 0.82
C GLY A 17 5.51 -6.32 0.26
N VAL A 18 6.51 -7.11 0.61
CA VAL A 18 6.74 -8.44 0.03
C VAL A 18 5.96 -9.48 0.83
N VAL A 19 5.33 -10.42 0.13
CA VAL A 19 4.77 -11.63 0.77
C VAL A 19 5.93 -12.54 1.10
N GLU A 20 6.12 -12.84 2.38
CA GLU A 20 7.20 -13.71 2.84
C GLU A 20 6.95 -15.19 2.46
N ASP A 21 8.01 -15.99 2.43
CA ASP A 21 7.92 -17.41 2.05
C ASP A 21 6.94 -18.18 2.96
N GLY A 22 5.85 -18.67 2.36
CA GLY A 22 4.79 -19.41 3.07
C GLY A 22 3.77 -18.52 3.80
N GLU A 23 3.87 -17.20 3.68
CA GLU A 23 2.88 -16.26 4.21
C GLU A 23 1.60 -16.26 3.36
N ASP A 24 0.45 -16.17 4.02
CA ASP A 24 -0.81 -15.93 3.31
C ASP A 24 -0.82 -14.51 2.75
N ILE A 25 -1.23 -14.35 1.49
CA ILE A 25 -1.17 -13.07 0.77
C ILE A 25 -2.01 -11.99 1.46
N ALA A 26 -3.18 -12.34 2.03
CA ALA A 26 -4.01 -11.38 2.74
C ALA A 26 -3.40 -11.03 4.10
N ALA A 27 -2.76 -12.00 4.77
CA ALA A 27 -2.01 -11.74 6.00
C ALA A 27 -0.83 -10.76 5.75
N ALA A 28 -0.09 -10.93 4.66
CA ALA A 28 0.96 -10.00 4.25
C ALA A 28 0.40 -8.58 4.03
N ALA A 29 -0.70 -8.45 3.28
CA ALA A 29 -1.34 -7.16 3.05
C ALA A 29 -1.78 -6.46 4.35
N ALA A 30 -2.29 -7.23 5.33
CA ALA A 30 -2.66 -6.69 6.64
C ALA A 30 -1.45 -6.25 7.47
N ARG A 31 -0.39 -7.07 7.47
CA ARG A 31 0.87 -6.79 8.16
C ARG A 31 1.52 -5.51 7.63
N GLU A 32 1.70 -5.42 6.32
CA GLU A 32 2.34 -4.27 5.65
C GLU A 32 1.56 -2.96 5.89
N MET A 33 0.21 -3.02 5.83
CA MET A 33 -0.62 -1.87 6.18
C MET A 33 -0.36 -1.41 7.62
N GLU A 34 -0.28 -2.34 8.57
CA GLU A 34 -0.03 -2.00 9.97
C GLU A 34 1.40 -1.49 10.21
N GLU A 35 2.41 -2.14 9.64
CA GLU A 35 3.83 -1.79 9.77
C GLU A 35 4.12 -0.39 9.22
N GLU A 36 3.62 -0.06 8.03
CA GLU A 36 3.90 1.23 7.39
C GLU A 36 3.03 2.39 7.90
N THR A 37 1.79 2.10 8.32
CA THR A 37 0.80 3.16 8.63
C THR A 37 0.41 3.25 10.09
N GLY A 38 0.60 2.18 10.87
CA GLY A 38 0.10 2.08 12.24
C GLY A 38 -1.39 1.72 12.34
N TRP A 39 -2.03 1.38 11.22
CA TRP A 39 -3.44 1.00 11.16
C TRP A 39 -3.58 -0.46 10.75
N ARG A 40 -4.25 -1.25 11.59
CA ARG A 40 -4.62 -2.63 11.28
C ARG A 40 -5.96 -2.64 10.53
N PRO A 41 -6.07 -3.27 9.36
CA PRO A 41 -7.35 -3.39 8.66
C PRO A 41 -8.33 -4.32 9.41
N GLY A 42 -9.62 -4.16 9.14
CA GLY A 42 -10.63 -5.18 9.44
C GLY A 42 -10.59 -6.31 8.42
N GLU A 43 -11.76 -6.85 8.04
CA GLU A 43 -11.85 -7.88 7.00
C GLU A 43 -11.30 -7.35 5.67
N LEU A 44 -10.28 -8.04 5.14
CA LEU A 44 -9.69 -7.73 3.84
C LEU A 44 -10.46 -8.44 2.73
N ARG A 45 -10.89 -7.66 1.74
CA ARG A 45 -11.53 -8.16 0.51
C ARG A 45 -10.56 -8.02 -0.66
N PRO A 46 -10.36 -9.07 -1.48
CA PRO A 46 -9.57 -8.96 -2.71
C PRO A 46 -10.15 -7.88 -3.62
N LEU A 47 -9.30 -6.99 -4.12
CA LEU A 47 -9.69 -5.95 -5.07
C LEU A 47 -9.27 -6.31 -6.50
N LEU A 48 -7.97 -6.48 -6.71
CA LEU A 48 -7.40 -6.82 -8.01
C LEU A 48 -6.02 -7.44 -7.85
N THR A 49 -5.57 -8.13 -8.90
CA THR A 49 -4.20 -8.64 -9.02
C THR A 49 -3.63 -8.15 -10.34
N VAL A 50 -2.45 -7.55 -10.31
CA VAL A 50 -1.80 -6.97 -11.49
C VAL A 50 -0.32 -7.31 -11.52
N GLU A 51 0.24 -7.32 -12.73
CA GLU A 51 1.68 -7.49 -12.98
C GLU A 51 2.17 -6.21 -13.64
N PRO A 52 2.58 -5.18 -12.87
CA PRO A 52 2.78 -3.82 -13.40
C PRO A 52 3.84 -3.70 -14.49
N SER A 53 4.75 -4.68 -14.54
CA SER A 53 5.89 -4.72 -15.44
C SER A 53 6.06 -6.10 -16.08
N ASN A 54 4.97 -6.74 -16.51
CA ASN A 54 4.99 -8.11 -17.06
C ASN A 54 5.86 -8.32 -18.33
N GLY A 55 6.35 -7.25 -18.95
CA GLY A 55 7.37 -7.30 -20.01
C GLY A 55 8.81 -7.37 -19.49
N LEU A 56 9.04 -7.27 -18.18
CA LEU A 56 10.36 -7.20 -17.55
C LEU A 56 10.49 -8.15 -16.34
N THR A 57 9.45 -8.25 -15.52
CA THR A 57 9.43 -9.08 -14.31
C THR A 57 8.14 -9.91 -14.25
N ASP A 58 8.18 -11.00 -13.50
CA ASP A 58 7.00 -11.79 -13.11
C ASP A 58 6.38 -11.28 -11.79
N ALA A 59 6.78 -10.09 -11.35
CA ALA A 59 6.30 -9.49 -10.12
C ALA A 59 4.79 -9.25 -10.19
N ARG A 60 4.07 -9.80 -9.22
CA ARG A 60 2.62 -9.73 -9.09
C ARG A 60 2.24 -8.99 -7.83
N HIS A 61 1.38 -7.99 -7.97
CA HIS A 61 0.86 -7.19 -6.87
C HIS A 61 -0.58 -7.62 -6.60
N HIS A 62 -0.87 -8.03 -5.38
CA HIS A 62 -2.20 -8.38 -4.91
C HIS A 62 -2.75 -7.23 -4.07
N LEU A 63 -3.81 -6.59 -4.52
CA LEU A 63 -4.42 -5.45 -3.83
C LEU A 63 -5.66 -5.92 -3.09
N TYR A 64 -5.77 -5.49 -1.83
CA TYR A 64 -6.92 -5.73 -0.96
C TYR A 64 -7.49 -4.40 -0.48
N TRP A 65 -8.72 -4.44 0.02
CA TRP A 65 -9.36 -3.28 0.64
C TRP A 65 -10.22 -3.70 1.83
N SER A 66 -10.39 -2.76 2.77
CA SER A 66 -11.31 -2.87 3.89
C SER A 66 -12.05 -1.53 4.08
N ASP A 67 -13.26 -1.58 4.62
CA ASP A 67 -14.02 -0.43 5.11
C ASP A 67 -13.72 -0.12 6.58
N GLU A 68 -12.92 -0.96 7.24
CA GLU A 68 -12.54 -0.82 8.64
C GLU A 68 -11.02 -0.71 8.79
N ALA A 69 -10.60 0.14 9.71
CA ALA A 69 -9.20 0.26 10.11
C ALA A 69 -9.13 0.70 11.58
N HIS A 70 -8.28 0.04 12.35
CA HIS A 70 -8.05 0.32 13.76
C HIS A 70 -6.62 0.82 13.95
N TRP A 71 -6.47 1.99 14.56
CA TRP A 71 -5.15 2.48 14.93
C TRP A 71 -4.55 1.56 16.01
N THR A 72 -3.31 1.11 15.84
CA THR A 72 -2.63 0.20 16.78
C THR A 72 -1.28 0.70 17.31
N GLY A 73 -0.57 1.53 16.55
CA GLY A 73 0.75 2.02 16.93
C GLY A 73 1.19 3.21 16.09
N PRO A 74 2.20 3.98 16.51
CA PRO A 74 3.06 4.61 15.51
C PRO A 74 3.58 3.49 14.58
N PRO A 75 3.70 3.75 13.27
CA PRO A 75 4.18 2.74 12.33
C PRO A 75 5.60 2.29 12.65
N GLN A 76 5.83 0.99 12.54
CA GLN A 76 7.14 0.35 12.72
C GLN A 76 8.10 0.83 11.62
N ASP A 77 7.60 0.86 10.38
CA ASP A 77 8.35 1.25 9.19
C ASP A 77 8.04 2.70 8.77
N GLY A 78 7.84 3.55 9.79
CA GLY A 78 7.50 4.95 9.59
C GLY A 78 8.56 5.78 8.86
N PHE A 79 9.77 5.26 8.67
CA PHE A 79 10.85 5.88 7.90
C PHE A 79 10.65 5.73 6.38
N GLU A 80 9.82 4.80 5.92
CA GLU A 80 9.61 4.53 4.51
C GLU A 80 8.83 5.62 3.76
N SER A 81 8.06 6.43 4.49
CA SER A 81 7.26 7.51 3.91
C SER A 81 7.43 8.82 4.67
N SER A 82 7.51 9.95 3.95
CA SER A 82 7.61 11.26 4.60
C SER A 82 6.26 11.77 5.11
N ARG A 83 5.15 11.31 4.52
CA ARG A 83 3.79 11.67 4.95
C ARG A 83 2.80 10.54 4.73
N ARG A 84 1.88 10.36 5.68
CA ARG A 84 0.74 9.42 5.66
C ARG A 84 -0.53 10.19 5.95
N GLU A 85 -1.56 10.00 5.13
CA GLU A 85 -2.84 10.70 5.27
C GLU A 85 -4.00 9.85 4.77
N TRP A 86 -5.15 10.02 5.42
CA TRP A 86 -6.43 9.55 4.90
C TRP A 86 -6.90 10.49 3.80
N ILE A 87 -7.01 9.97 2.57
CA ILE A 87 -7.44 10.73 1.40
C ILE A 87 -8.87 10.30 1.04
N PRO A 88 -9.84 11.23 0.95
CA PRO A 88 -11.18 10.89 0.49
C PRO A 88 -11.15 10.30 -0.92
N LEU A 89 -11.66 9.08 -1.10
CA LEU A 89 -11.63 8.39 -2.41
C LEU A 89 -12.21 9.25 -3.55
N LYS A 90 -13.22 10.08 -3.27
CA LYS A 90 -13.84 10.98 -4.25
C LYS A 90 -12.88 11.99 -4.90
N VAL A 91 -11.75 12.30 -4.26
CA VAL A 91 -10.76 13.26 -4.83
C VAL A 91 -9.65 12.57 -5.61
N VAL A 92 -9.54 11.23 -5.53
CA VAL A 92 -8.46 10.47 -6.18
C VAL A 92 -8.43 10.66 -7.70
N PRO A 93 -9.57 10.68 -8.44
CA PRO A 93 -9.53 10.96 -9.89
C PRO A 93 -8.90 12.32 -10.22
N ASP A 94 -9.20 13.37 -9.44
CA ASP A 94 -8.63 14.70 -9.65
C ASP A 94 -7.14 14.77 -9.27
N MET A 95 -6.70 13.93 -8.33
CA MET A 95 -5.28 13.78 -8.02
C MET A 95 -4.56 13.12 -9.18
N ILE A 96 -5.08 12.01 -9.70
CA ILE A 96 -4.52 11.32 -10.88
C ILE A 96 -4.42 12.27 -12.08
N ALA A 97 -5.45 13.08 -12.32
CA ALA A 97 -5.46 14.04 -13.43
C ALA A 97 -4.39 15.13 -13.33
N ARG A 98 -3.84 15.39 -12.13
CA ARG A 98 -2.81 16.41 -11.89
C ARG A 98 -1.39 15.86 -11.92
N GLY A 99 -1.23 14.53 -11.90
CA GLY A 99 0.06 13.87 -11.64
C GLY A 99 0.51 14.05 -10.19
#